data_AF-G5A3K1-F1
#
_entry.id   AF-G5A3K1-F1
#
_cell.length_a   1.000
_cell.length_b   1.000
_cell.length_c   1.000
_cell.angle_alpha   90.00
_cell.angle_beta   90.00
_cell.angle_gamma   90.00
#
_symmetry.space_group_name_H-M   'P 1'
#
loop_
_entity.id
_entity.type
_entity.pdbx_description
1 polymer ?
#
loop_
_entity_poly.entity_id
_entity_poly.type
_entity_poly.pdbx_seq_one_letter_code
_entity_poly.pdbx_strand_id
1 'polypeptide(L)'
;MQQAEKRLLKALKALKRALQVAEASRELHTSPLALADASPSVSAVLTRVVSSCNDVGPLMRKLHHAVNLPGAAVADEGDASSKIRPFARETRTRAEPLPPRRPSSRKRKAPERYLDPLSLPPVKKLTPDEVLEKRLALAPRGEFGSVVRSCLLAVRHSLFHTAIAQLQETCRTLADAKDRGADIALYMDNIQAAVTSTVLSIVQREIRVERSELRAILVLMQRLPREFPETAKLRRYISTKYETPADEKLCKMLVEVRGWCRDDTYSVSVFENRLQFVKETMEGLTYEGYEPHWDRTIAELLFRLGCCLQAFGIGWSQDQRYDTIRSLLYEMKSAERRH
;
A
#
# COMPACT_ATOMS: atom_id res chain seq x y z
N MET A 1 -24.51 22.38 -43.38
CA MET A 1 -23.68 23.10 -42.39
C MET A 1 -24.51 23.85 -41.34
N GLN A 2 -25.35 24.82 -41.73
CA GLN A 2 -26.15 25.63 -40.79
C GLN A 2 -27.09 24.81 -39.87
N GLN A 3 -27.67 23.71 -40.34
CA GLN A 3 -28.53 22.84 -39.51
C GLN A 3 -27.74 22.02 -38.48
N ALA A 4 -26.51 21.62 -38.82
CA ALA A 4 -25.61 20.91 -37.90
C ALA A 4 -25.12 21.87 -36.80
N GLU A 5 -24.77 23.09 -37.17
CA GLU A 5 -24.38 24.16 -36.25
C GLU A 5 -25.52 24.52 -35.27
N LYS A 6 -26.75 24.62 -35.76
CA LYS A 6 -27.94 24.85 -34.92
C LYS A 6 -28.20 23.70 -33.94
N ARG A 7 -27.93 22.44 -34.35
CA ARG A 7 -28.04 21.26 -33.47
C ARG A 7 -26.93 21.23 -32.41
N LEU A 8 -25.70 21.57 -32.78
CA LEU A 8 -24.56 21.70 -31.86
C LEU A 8 -24.79 22.80 -30.82
N LEU A 9 -25.27 23.97 -31.23
CA LEU A 9 -25.61 25.06 -30.30
C LEU A 9 -26.71 24.66 -29.30
N LYS A 10 -27.71 23.89 -29.76
CA LYS A 10 -28.77 23.36 -28.88
C LYS A 10 -28.21 22.36 -27.86
N ALA A 11 -27.30 21.48 -28.28
CA ALA A 11 -26.63 20.51 -27.40
C ALA A 11 -25.72 21.22 -26.38
N LEU A 12 -24.95 22.21 -26.81
CA LEU A 12 -24.05 23.00 -25.96
C LEU A 12 -24.85 23.78 -24.90
N LYS A 13 -26.01 24.34 -25.28
CA LYS A 13 -26.93 24.99 -24.32
C LYS A 13 -27.49 24.01 -23.28
N ALA A 14 -27.78 22.78 -23.67
CA ALA A 14 -28.25 21.75 -22.75
C ALA A 14 -27.14 21.31 -21.76
N LEU A 15 -25.91 21.15 -22.24
CA LEU A 15 -24.76 20.81 -21.41
C LEU A 15 -24.41 21.92 -20.40
N LYS A 16 -24.45 23.19 -20.82
CA LYS A 16 -24.26 24.33 -19.91
C LYS A 16 -25.31 24.35 -18.78
N ARG A 17 -26.58 24.04 -19.10
CA ARG A 17 -27.63 23.92 -18.09
C ARG A 17 -27.40 22.74 -17.15
N ALA A 18 -26.95 21.60 -17.66
CA ALA A 18 -26.63 20.44 -16.82
C ALA A 18 -25.46 20.74 -15.86
N LEU A 19 -24.44 21.46 -16.32
CA LEU A 19 -23.33 21.91 -15.49
C LEU A 19 -23.79 22.84 -14.36
N GLN A 20 -24.62 23.84 -14.68
CA GLN A 20 -25.20 24.75 -13.67
C GLN A 20 -26.03 24.02 -12.61
N VAL A 21 -26.79 22.99 -13.00
CA VAL A 21 -27.55 22.15 -12.06
C VAL A 21 -26.61 21.34 -11.15
N ALA A 22 -25.52 20.81 -11.69
CA ALA A 22 -24.53 20.08 -10.91
C ALA A 22 -23.78 20.99 -9.91
N GLU A 23 -23.44 22.22 -10.31
CA GLU A 23 -22.83 23.23 -9.45
C GLU A 23 -23.77 23.62 -8.30
N ALA A 24 -25.03 23.92 -8.60
CA ALA A 24 -26.05 24.23 -7.58
C ALA A 24 -26.28 23.04 -6.62
N SER A 25 -26.27 21.80 -7.12
CA SER A 25 -26.37 20.60 -6.28
C SER A 25 -25.18 20.44 -5.34
N ARG A 26 -23.98 20.79 -5.80
CA ARG A 26 -22.76 20.74 -4.98
C ARG A 26 -22.80 21.81 -3.89
N GLU A 27 -23.22 23.03 -4.21
CA GLU A 27 -23.36 24.12 -3.24
C GLU A 27 -24.35 23.76 -2.11
N LEU A 28 -25.49 23.14 -2.46
CA LEU A 28 -26.48 22.63 -1.50
C LEU A 28 -25.90 21.55 -0.58
N HIS A 29 -25.01 20.68 -1.07
CA HIS A 29 -24.36 19.64 -0.26
C HIS A 29 -23.29 20.21 0.69
N THR A 30 -22.66 21.33 0.35
CA THR A 30 -21.65 22.00 1.20
C THR A 30 -22.24 22.92 2.27
N SER A 31 -23.54 23.21 2.25
CA SER A 31 -24.20 24.08 3.22
C SER A 31 -25.17 23.30 4.11
N PRO A 32 -24.70 22.68 5.22
CA PRO A 32 -25.50 21.79 6.06
C PRO A 32 -26.63 22.50 6.85
N LEU A 33 -26.76 23.83 6.74
CA LEU A 33 -27.72 24.65 7.48
C LEU A 33 -29.09 24.84 6.81
N ALA A 34 -29.29 24.40 5.56
CA ALA A 34 -30.53 24.68 4.81
C ALA A 34 -31.57 23.54 4.80
N LEU A 35 -31.28 22.38 5.42
CA LEU A 35 -32.12 21.17 5.30
C LEU A 35 -32.88 20.79 6.57
N ALA A 36 -32.83 21.62 7.63
CA ALA A 36 -33.42 21.30 8.92
C ALA A 36 -34.96 21.36 8.99
N ASP A 37 -35.66 21.71 7.90
CA ASP A 37 -37.13 21.66 7.84
C ASP A 37 -37.64 21.34 6.41
N ALA A 38 -37.12 20.26 5.82
CA ALA A 38 -37.56 19.83 4.50
C ALA A 38 -38.95 19.17 4.57
N SER A 39 -39.99 19.98 4.31
CA SER A 39 -41.34 19.52 3.95
C SER A 39 -41.29 18.31 2.98
N PRO A 40 -42.24 17.36 3.03
CA PRO A 40 -42.26 16.17 2.17
C PRO A 40 -42.09 16.48 0.66
N SER A 41 -42.51 17.68 0.22
CA SER A 41 -42.31 18.15 -1.15
C SER A 41 -40.84 18.40 -1.49
N VAL A 42 -40.05 18.94 -0.56
CA VAL A 42 -38.61 19.21 -0.72
C VAL A 42 -37.83 17.91 -0.78
N SER A 43 -38.19 16.92 0.05
CA SER A 43 -37.59 15.58 0.02
C SER A 43 -37.87 14.84 -1.31
N ALA A 44 -39.09 14.95 -1.83
CA ALA A 44 -39.44 14.38 -3.14
C ALA A 44 -38.68 15.05 -4.30
N VAL A 45 -38.47 16.37 -4.23
CA VAL A 45 -37.67 17.11 -5.22
C VAL A 45 -36.20 16.70 -5.14
N LEU A 46 -35.62 16.61 -3.94
CA LEU A 46 -34.24 16.14 -3.75
C LEU A 46 -34.04 14.71 -4.26
N THR A 47 -34.98 13.81 -3.99
CA THR A 47 -34.95 12.44 -4.50
C THR A 47 -34.97 12.41 -6.03
N ARG A 48 -35.79 13.27 -6.66
CA ARG A 48 -35.86 13.39 -8.12
C ARG A 48 -34.57 14.00 -8.72
N VAL A 49 -33.95 14.95 -8.01
CA VAL A 49 -32.65 15.52 -8.40
C VAL A 49 -31.55 14.47 -8.32
N VAL A 50 -31.46 13.71 -7.22
CA VAL A 50 -30.48 12.62 -7.06
C VAL A 50 -30.68 11.54 -8.13
N SER A 51 -31.93 11.15 -8.39
CA SER A 51 -32.24 10.20 -9.48
C SER A 51 -31.79 10.73 -10.84
N SER A 52 -32.02 12.01 -11.13
CA SER A 52 -31.61 12.66 -12.38
C SER A 52 -30.07 12.77 -12.50
N CYS A 53 -29.37 13.03 -11.39
CA CYS A 53 -27.90 13.04 -11.35
C CYS A 53 -27.30 11.66 -11.65
N ASN A 54 -27.95 10.57 -11.24
CA ASN A 54 -27.52 9.21 -11.55
C ASN A 54 -27.59 8.89 -13.05
N ASP A 55 -28.43 9.59 -13.82
CA ASP A 55 -28.55 9.43 -15.28
C ASP A 55 -27.46 10.19 -16.06
N VAL A 56 -26.78 11.17 -15.43
CA VAL A 56 -25.71 11.97 -16.06
C VAL A 56 -24.49 11.11 -16.38
N GLY A 57 -24.12 10.17 -15.50
CA GLY A 57 -22.98 9.27 -15.71
C GLY A 57 -23.11 8.39 -16.96
N PRO A 58 -24.24 7.67 -17.15
CA PRO A 58 -24.55 6.95 -18.38
C PRO A 58 -24.56 7.84 -19.64
N LEU A 59 -25.08 9.06 -19.55
CA LEU A 59 -25.09 10.02 -20.67
C LEU A 59 -23.68 10.49 -21.04
N MET A 60 -22.81 10.79 -20.07
CA MET A 60 -21.41 11.13 -20.32
C MET A 60 -20.65 9.98 -20.95
N ARG A 61 -20.91 8.73 -20.56
CA ARG A 61 -20.32 7.54 -21.21
C ARG A 61 -20.78 7.39 -22.65
N LYS A 62 -22.08 7.56 -22.92
CA LYS A 62 -22.60 7.55 -24.31
C LYS A 62 -21.97 8.65 -25.16
N LEU A 63 -21.79 9.86 -24.58
CA LEU A 63 -21.12 10.97 -25.25
C LEU A 63 -19.65 10.65 -25.52
N HIS A 64 -18.92 10.14 -24.54
CA HIS A 64 -17.52 9.76 -24.67
C HIS A 64 -17.33 8.64 -25.70
N HIS A 65 -18.24 7.67 -25.76
CA HIS A 65 -18.25 6.66 -26.82
C HIS A 65 -18.54 7.27 -28.18
N ALA A 66 -19.57 8.11 -28.31
CA ALA A 66 -19.93 8.75 -29.58
C ALA A 66 -18.83 9.69 -30.12
N VAL A 67 -18.06 10.33 -29.23
CA VAL A 67 -16.94 11.23 -29.59
C VAL A 67 -15.68 10.44 -29.96
N ASN A 68 -15.45 9.27 -29.36
CA ASN A 68 -14.26 8.44 -29.61
C ASN A 68 -14.47 7.33 -30.65
N LEU A 69 -15.65 7.23 -31.24
CA LEU A 69 -15.87 6.37 -32.40
C LEU A 69 -15.19 7.01 -33.63
N PRO A 70 -14.18 6.36 -34.24
CA PRO A 70 -13.64 6.84 -35.50
C PRO A 70 -14.73 6.76 -36.57
N GLY A 71 -14.93 7.88 -37.27
CA GLY A 71 -15.96 7.98 -38.31
C GLY A 71 -15.77 6.93 -39.40
N ALA A 72 -16.70 6.00 -39.49
CA ALA A 72 -16.94 5.20 -40.68
C ALA A 72 -18.45 4.97 -40.85
N ALA A 73 -18.94 5.53 -41.95
CA ALA A 73 -20.09 5.12 -42.75
C ALA A 73 -21.48 5.07 -42.10
N VAL A 74 -22.30 6.02 -42.59
CA VAL A 74 -23.72 5.82 -42.91
C VAL A 74 -23.85 4.64 -43.89
N ALA A 75 -24.69 3.66 -43.53
CA ALA A 75 -25.47 2.71 -44.36
C ALA A 75 -25.71 1.47 -43.47
N ASP A 76 -26.84 0.79 -43.42
CA ASP A 76 -28.21 0.90 -43.90
C ASP A 76 -28.97 -0.20 -43.12
N GLU A 77 -30.29 -0.13 -43.04
CA GLU A 77 -31.14 -1.16 -42.42
C GLU A 77 -30.96 -2.55 -43.07
N GLY A 78 -31.14 -3.64 -42.30
CA GLY A 78 -31.13 -4.98 -42.88
C GLY A 78 -31.20 -6.14 -41.89
N ASP A 79 -32.42 -6.37 -41.41
CA ASP A 79 -33.09 -7.59 -40.94
C ASP A 79 -32.38 -8.97 -40.79
N ALA A 80 -32.91 -9.69 -39.80
CA ALA A 80 -32.85 -11.10 -39.40
C ALA A 80 -32.05 -12.15 -40.21
N SER A 81 -31.35 -13.04 -39.49
CA SER A 81 -31.76 -14.46 -39.30
C SER A 81 -30.59 -15.40 -39.00
N SER A 82 -30.77 -16.17 -37.92
CA SER A 82 -30.29 -17.54 -37.63
C SER A 82 -29.03 -18.09 -38.32
N LYS A 83 -28.10 -18.63 -37.51
CA LYS A 83 -27.87 -20.10 -37.41
C LYS A 83 -26.79 -20.45 -36.39
N ILE A 84 -27.24 -21.18 -35.37
CA ILE A 84 -26.44 -22.06 -34.52
C ILE A 84 -26.01 -23.26 -35.37
N ARG A 85 -24.73 -23.67 -35.35
CA ARG A 85 -24.29 -25.01 -34.90
C ARG A 85 -22.76 -25.22 -34.92
N PRO A 86 -22.27 -26.17 -34.09
CA PRO A 86 -20.87 -26.37 -33.75
C PRO A 86 -20.21 -27.51 -34.56
N PHE A 87 -18.87 -27.50 -34.65
CA PHE A 87 -18.05 -28.66 -35.03
C PHE A 87 -16.78 -28.60 -34.16
N ALA A 88 -16.59 -29.49 -33.18
CA ALA A 88 -16.13 -30.88 -33.30
C ALA A 88 -14.65 -31.00 -33.75
N ARG A 89 -13.79 -31.10 -32.73
CA ARG A 89 -12.71 -32.07 -32.51
C ARG A 89 -12.14 -32.79 -33.75
N GLU A 90 -10.86 -32.54 -34.03
CA GLU A 90 -9.99 -33.54 -34.66
C GLU A 90 -8.58 -33.54 -34.03
N THR A 91 -8.22 -34.72 -33.55
CA THR A 91 -6.91 -35.14 -33.05
C THR A 91 -5.93 -35.34 -34.19
N ARG A 92 -4.68 -34.85 -34.06
CA ARG A 92 -3.52 -35.54 -34.64
C ARG A 92 -2.17 -35.10 -34.06
N THR A 93 -1.47 -36.11 -33.51
CA THR A 93 -0.03 -36.40 -33.64
C THR A 93 1.03 -35.48 -33.01
N ARG A 94 1.47 -35.90 -31.81
CA ARG A 94 2.85 -36.29 -31.44
C ARG A 94 3.99 -35.50 -32.12
N ALA A 95 4.53 -34.52 -31.40
CA ALA A 95 5.90 -34.04 -31.58
C ALA A 95 6.76 -34.60 -30.43
N GLU A 96 7.72 -35.45 -30.78
CA GLU A 96 8.74 -35.98 -29.87
C GLU A 96 9.75 -34.89 -29.45
N PRO A 97 10.36 -35.03 -28.27
CA PRO A 97 11.29 -34.05 -27.70
C PRO A 97 12.66 -34.07 -28.40
N LEU A 98 13.19 -32.86 -28.64
CA LEU A 98 14.52 -32.65 -29.19
C LEU A 98 15.63 -33.26 -28.30
N PRO A 99 16.72 -33.79 -28.89
CA PRO A 99 17.77 -34.48 -28.14
C PRO A 99 18.72 -33.53 -27.39
N PRO A 100 19.42 -34.03 -26.35
CA PRO A 100 20.30 -33.24 -25.49
C PRO A 100 21.61 -32.90 -26.20
N ARG A 101 21.97 -31.61 -26.21
CA ARG A 101 23.30 -31.14 -26.65
C ARG A 101 24.37 -31.59 -25.65
N ARG A 102 25.29 -32.46 -26.09
CA ARG A 102 26.52 -32.80 -25.36
C ARG A 102 27.54 -31.64 -25.39
N PRO A 103 28.43 -31.56 -24.38
CA PRO A 103 29.43 -30.50 -24.26
C PRO A 103 30.65 -30.77 -25.15
N SER A 104 31.02 -29.80 -25.98
CA SER A 104 32.22 -29.85 -26.82
C SER A 104 33.45 -29.44 -26.00
N SER A 105 34.29 -30.42 -25.70
CA SER A 105 35.66 -30.25 -25.24
C SER A 105 36.59 -29.87 -26.41
N ARG A 106 37.10 -28.64 -26.42
CA ARG A 106 38.38 -28.33 -27.10
C ARG A 106 39.07 -27.16 -26.42
N LYS A 107 40.05 -27.51 -25.59
CA LYS A 107 41.11 -26.67 -25.02
C LYS A 107 41.73 -25.78 -26.11
N ARG A 108 41.71 -24.46 -25.89
CA ARG A 108 42.80 -23.58 -26.34
C ARG A 108 43.39 -22.94 -25.08
N LYS A 109 44.63 -23.31 -24.76
CA LYS A 109 45.44 -22.67 -23.72
C LYS A 109 45.75 -21.25 -24.20
N ALA A 110 45.12 -20.25 -23.60
CA ALA A 110 45.69 -18.90 -23.59
C ALA A 110 46.78 -18.88 -22.51
N PRO A 111 47.93 -18.21 -22.71
CA PRO A 111 48.94 -18.07 -21.67
C PRO A 111 48.42 -17.07 -20.62
N GLU A 112 47.79 -17.59 -19.55
CA GLU A 112 47.56 -16.85 -18.31
C GLU A 112 48.88 -16.69 -17.58
N ARG A 113 49.70 -15.75 -18.03
CA ARG A 113 50.80 -15.18 -17.25
C ARG A 113 50.92 -13.74 -17.67
N TYR A 114 50.14 -12.87 -17.04
CA TYR A 114 50.47 -11.50 -16.66
C TYR A 114 49.18 -10.91 -16.08
N LEU A 115 49.26 -10.42 -14.84
CA LEU A 115 48.20 -9.90 -13.98
C LEU A 115 47.54 -10.96 -13.07
N ASP A 116 48.31 -11.48 -12.11
CA ASP A 116 47.72 -11.78 -10.79
C ASP A 116 47.03 -10.49 -10.31
N PRO A 117 45.69 -10.46 -10.15
CA PRO A 117 45.09 -9.42 -9.33
C PRO A 117 45.61 -9.69 -7.93
N LEU A 118 46.46 -8.79 -7.42
CA LEU A 118 46.92 -8.75 -6.03
C LEU A 118 45.81 -9.32 -5.14
N SER A 119 45.99 -10.56 -4.68
CA SER A 119 45.01 -11.28 -3.90
C SER A 119 44.90 -10.55 -2.57
N LEU A 120 43.99 -9.58 -2.52
CA LEU A 120 43.63 -8.89 -1.30
C LEU A 120 43.22 -9.98 -0.30
N PRO A 121 43.79 -9.98 0.91
CA PRO A 121 43.44 -10.98 1.91
C PRO A 121 41.90 -10.99 2.09
N PRO A 122 41.28 -12.17 2.29
CA PRO A 122 39.84 -12.26 2.46
C PRO A 122 39.42 -11.31 3.58
N VAL A 123 38.62 -10.30 3.24
CA VAL A 123 38.15 -9.30 4.20
C VAL A 123 37.27 -10.05 5.21
N LYS A 124 37.82 -10.32 6.40
CA LYS A 124 37.09 -10.95 7.50
C LYS A 124 35.85 -10.09 7.78
N LYS A 125 34.66 -10.65 7.56
CA LYS A 125 33.40 -9.98 7.95
C LYS A 125 33.41 -9.87 9.47
N LEU A 126 33.39 -8.63 9.96
CA LEU A 126 33.41 -8.37 11.40
C LEU A 126 32.07 -8.79 12.01
N THR A 127 32.12 -9.38 13.19
CA THR A 127 30.90 -9.64 13.97
C THR A 127 30.30 -8.30 14.47
N PRO A 128 29.00 -8.24 14.80
CA PRO A 128 28.39 -7.04 15.37
C PRO A 128 29.15 -6.51 16.60
N ASP A 129 29.65 -7.42 17.44
CA ASP A 129 30.43 -7.07 18.63
C ASP A 129 31.82 -6.52 18.25
N GLU A 130 32.50 -7.10 17.25
CA GLU A 130 33.76 -6.57 16.73
C GLU A 130 33.57 -5.17 16.12
N VAL A 131 32.44 -4.91 15.44
CA VAL A 131 32.09 -3.58 14.92
C VAL A 131 31.84 -2.61 16.07
N LEU A 132 31.09 -3.03 17.10
CA LEU A 132 30.80 -2.21 18.27
C LEU A 132 32.09 -1.78 19.00
N GLU A 133 33.02 -2.71 19.22
CA GLU A 133 34.32 -2.41 19.84
C GLU A 133 35.15 -1.43 19.01
N LYS A 134 35.16 -1.58 17.67
CA LYS A 134 35.83 -0.62 16.80
C LYS A 134 35.22 0.78 16.90
N ARG A 135 33.90 0.89 16.99
CA ARG A 135 33.21 2.20 17.16
C ARG A 135 33.54 2.83 18.52
N LEU A 136 33.60 2.04 19.58
CA LEU A 136 34.03 2.51 20.90
C LEU A 136 35.48 2.99 20.90
N ALA A 137 36.38 2.27 20.22
CA ALA A 137 37.80 2.63 20.12
C ALA A 137 38.03 3.94 19.35
N LEU A 138 37.19 4.23 18.34
CA LEU A 138 37.24 5.52 17.63
C LEU A 138 36.78 6.70 18.49
N ALA A 139 36.17 6.42 19.66
CA ALA A 139 35.67 7.37 20.63
C ALA A 139 34.79 8.47 19.98
N PRO A 140 33.46 8.31 19.94
CA PRO A 140 32.58 9.30 19.31
C PRO A 140 32.89 10.71 19.82
N ARG A 141 33.27 11.60 18.89
CA ARG A 141 33.65 12.99 19.17
C ARG A 141 32.55 13.93 18.73
N GLY A 142 32.61 15.18 19.20
CA GLY A 142 31.64 16.23 18.86
C GLY A 142 30.54 16.39 19.91
N GLU A 143 29.60 17.29 19.62
CA GLU A 143 28.52 17.71 20.53
C GLU A 143 27.70 16.54 21.09
N PHE A 144 27.41 15.53 20.26
CA PHE A 144 26.62 14.36 20.65
C PHE A 144 27.48 13.12 20.96
N GLY A 145 28.81 13.27 20.97
CA GLY A 145 29.74 12.16 21.17
C GLY A 145 29.58 11.47 22.52
N SER A 146 29.31 12.23 23.59
CA SER A 146 29.08 11.68 24.93
C SER A 146 27.85 10.78 24.98
N VAL A 147 26.72 11.24 24.43
CA VAL A 147 25.45 10.49 24.39
C VAL A 147 25.60 9.22 23.56
N VAL A 148 26.19 9.34 22.37
CA VAL A 148 26.45 8.18 21.49
C VAL A 148 27.38 7.17 22.16
N ARG A 149 28.43 7.62 22.86
CA ARG A 149 29.35 6.75 23.58
C ARG A 149 28.64 6.02 24.73
N SER A 150 27.79 6.72 25.50
CA SER A 150 26.99 6.11 26.57
C SER A 150 26.09 4.99 26.04
N CYS A 151 25.46 5.20 24.88
CA CYS A 151 24.68 4.17 24.21
C CYS A 151 25.52 2.96 23.79
N LEU A 152 26.65 3.17 23.12
CA LEU A 152 27.55 2.06 22.72
C LEU A 152 28.04 1.26 23.93
N LEU A 153 28.35 1.92 25.05
CA LEU A 153 28.75 1.26 26.29
C LEU A 153 27.60 0.45 26.90
N ALA A 154 26.39 1.00 26.94
CA ALA A 154 25.21 0.30 27.46
C ALA A 154 24.92 -0.98 26.66
N VAL A 155 25.04 -0.92 25.33
CA VAL A 155 24.92 -2.07 24.44
C VAL A 155 26.02 -3.09 24.71
N ARG A 156 27.29 -2.67 24.82
CA ARG A 156 28.43 -3.55 25.11
C ARG A 156 28.25 -4.33 26.41
N HIS A 157 27.83 -3.65 27.47
CA HIS A 157 27.64 -4.26 28.78
C HIS A 157 26.43 -5.20 28.86
N SER A 158 25.67 -5.37 27.76
CA SER A 158 24.52 -6.27 27.67
C SER A 158 23.44 -6.01 28.74
N LEU A 159 23.35 -4.78 29.25
CA LEU A 159 22.31 -4.37 30.18
C LEU A 159 21.07 -4.00 29.36
N PHE A 160 20.28 -4.98 28.94
CA PHE A 160 19.28 -4.81 27.87
C PHE A 160 18.29 -3.65 28.06
N HIS A 161 17.67 -3.53 29.25
CA HIS A 161 16.77 -2.40 29.51
C HIS A 161 17.51 -1.06 29.46
N THR A 162 18.72 -1.00 30.00
CA THR A 162 19.58 0.19 29.92
C THR A 162 20.00 0.48 28.48
N ALA A 163 20.33 -0.55 27.69
CA ALA A 163 20.72 -0.41 26.28
C ALA A 163 19.56 0.11 25.43
N ILE A 164 18.35 -0.42 25.63
CA ILE A 164 17.12 0.06 24.97
C ILE A 164 16.84 1.51 25.34
N ALA A 165 16.86 1.85 26.62
CA ALA A 165 16.62 3.22 27.10
C ALA A 165 17.67 4.20 26.54
N GLN A 166 18.96 3.83 26.57
CA GLN A 166 20.04 4.66 26.05
C GLN A 166 19.98 4.79 24.52
N LEU A 167 19.58 3.73 23.81
CA LEU A 167 19.37 3.77 22.37
C LEU A 167 18.22 4.72 22.01
N GLN A 168 17.08 4.62 22.71
CA GLN A 168 15.96 5.54 22.52
C GLN A 168 16.37 6.98 22.80
N GLU A 169 17.02 7.25 23.92
CA GLU A 169 17.45 8.60 24.27
C GLU A 169 18.42 9.15 23.23
N THR A 170 19.41 8.36 22.80
CA THR A 170 20.37 8.78 21.78
C THR A 170 19.70 9.06 20.44
N CYS A 171 18.79 8.18 19.99
CA CYS A 171 18.06 8.40 18.75
C CYS A 171 17.15 9.63 18.83
N ARG A 172 16.54 9.90 19.99
CA ARG A 172 15.75 11.11 20.25
C ARG A 172 16.60 12.36 20.19
N THR A 173 17.72 12.41 20.92
CA THR A 173 18.63 13.55 20.91
C THR A 173 19.13 13.86 19.49
N LEU A 174 19.52 12.83 18.72
CA LEU A 174 19.99 13.01 17.35
C LEU A 174 18.87 13.44 16.40
N ALA A 175 17.67 12.85 16.51
CA ALA A 175 16.52 13.25 15.71
C ALA A 175 16.15 14.73 15.97
N ASP A 176 16.10 15.15 17.24
CA ASP A 176 15.80 16.53 17.59
C ASP A 176 16.92 17.49 17.15
N ALA A 177 18.18 17.06 17.18
CA ALA A 177 19.29 17.84 16.66
C ALA A 177 19.22 18.02 15.14
N LYS A 178 18.88 16.95 14.40
CA LYS A 178 18.64 17.01 12.95
C LYS A 178 17.51 17.98 12.64
N ASP A 179 16.41 17.92 13.38
CA ASP A 179 15.25 18.81 13.16
C ASP A 179 15.60 20.28 13.43
N ARG A 180 16.61 20.55 14.28
CA ARG A 180 17.21 21.87 14.49
C ARG A 180 18.27 22.25 13.43
N GLY A 181 18.54 21.40 12.45
CA GLY A 181 19.50 21.63 11.37
C GLY A 181 20.95 21.22 11.67
N ALA A 182 21.21 20.48 12.74
CA ALA A 182 22.55 19.98 13.04
C ALA A 182 22.94 18.83 12.08
N ASP A 183 24.21 18.81 11.64
CA ASP A 183 24.76 17.68 10.89
C ASP A 183 25.10 16.53 11.85
N ILE A 184 24.31 15.45 11.75
CA ILE A 184 24.48 14.24 12.55
C ILE A 184 25.03 13.05 11.76
N ALA A 185 25.45 13.25 10.49
CA ALA A 185 25.87 12.16 9.61
C ALA A 185 27.02 11.33 10.20
N LEU A 186 27.94 12.01 10.90
CA LEU A 186 29.12 11.39 11.53
C LEU A 186 28.77 10.37 12.65
N TYR A 187 27.54 10.37 13.17
CA TYR A 187 27.11 9.44 14.22
C TYR A 187 26.35 8.23 13.67
N MET A 188 25.88 8.24 12.41
CA MET A 188 24.97 7.21 11.87
C MET A 188 25.57 5.81 11.90
N ASP A 189 26.87 5.74 11.70
CA ASP A 189 27.67 4.53 11.75
C ASP A 189 27.77 3.93 13.17
N ASN A 190 27.81 4.78 14.20
CA ASN A 190 27.77 4.36 15.59
C ASN A 190 26.37 3.85 15.95
N ILE A 191 25.33 4.59 15.52
CA ILE A 191 23.93 4.18 15.72
C ILE A 191 23.66 2.84 15.04
N GLN A 192 24.15 2.63 13.81
CA GLN A 192 23.99 1.35 13.14
C GLN A 192 24.60 0.20 13.95
N ALA A 193 25.79 0.37 14.53
CA ALA A 193 26.41 -0.66 15.35
C ALA A 193 25.58 -0.96 16.62
N ALA A 194 25.12 0.08 17.31
CA ALA A 194 24.28 -0.04 18.51
C ALA A 194 22.96 -0.76 18.21
N VAL A 195 22.23 -0.31 17.17
CA VAL A 195 20.97 -0.91 16.73
C VAL A 195 21.18 -2.37 16.29
N THR A 196 22.22 -2.66 15.51
CA THR A 196 22.50 -4.03 15.02
C THR A 196 22.65 -5.00 16.19
N SER A 197 23.47 -4.65 17.18
CA SER A 197 23.70 -5.51 18.35
C SER A 197 22.44 -5.60 19.24
N THR A 198 21.71 -4.50 19.40
CA THR A 198 20.48 -4.45 20.22
C THR A 198 19.37 -5.29 19.60
N VAL A 199 19.06 -5.08 18.32
CA VAL A 199 18.02 -5.83 17.60
C VAL A 199 18.37 -7.30 17.48
N LEU A 200 19.65 -7.64 17.24
CA LEU A 200 20.10 -9.04 17.25
C LEU A 200 19.86 -9.68 18.61
N SER A 201 20.13 -8.97 19.70
CA SER A 201 19.87 -9.47 21.05
C SER A 201 18.38 -9.66 21.33
N ILE A 202 17.52 -8.70 20.95
CA ILE A 202 16.07 -8.80 21.12
C ILE A 202 15.52 -10.02 20.34
N VAL A 203 15.89 -10.15 19.07
CA VAL A 203 15.35 -11.18 18.18
C VAL A 203 15.89 -12.57 18.50
N GLN A 204 17.20 -12.71 18.76
CA GLN A 204 17.81 -14.04 18.97
C GLN A 204 17.67 -14.55 20.41
N ARG A 205 17.69 -13.66 21.40
CA ARG A 205 17.60 -14.05 22.82
C ARG A 205 16.16 -13.98 23.36
N GLU A 206 15.18 -13.69 22.49
CA GLU A 206 13.75 -13.54 22.82
C GLU A 206 13.50 -12.71 24.09
N ILE A 207 14.20 -11.58 24.20
CA ILE A 207 14.11 -10.72 25.37
C ILE A 207 12.71 -10.12 25.41
N ARG A 208 12.05 -10.21 26.56
CA ARG A 208 10.77 -9.55 26.80
C ARG A 208 11.00 -8.05 26.89
N VAL A 209 10.60 -7.35 25.85
CA VAL A 209 10.57 -5.89 25.77
C VAL A 209 9.13 -5.48 25.59
N GLU A 210 8.71 -4.32 26.09
CA GLU A 210 7.35 -3.88 25.81
C GLU A 210 7.22 -3.46 24.34
N ARG A 211 6.04 -3.69 23.77
CA ARG A 211 5.76 -3.27 22.40
C ARG A 211 5.94 -1.76 22.20
N SER A 212 5.50 -0.98 23.19
CA SER A 212 5.64 0.48 23.25
C SER A 212 7.10 0.90 23.09
N GLU A 213 8.02 0.23 23.75
CA GLU A 213 9.45 0.53 23.69
C GLU A 213 10.07 0.20 22.32
N LEU A 214 9.75 -0.97 21.76
CA LEU A 214 10.21 -1.37 20.43
C LEU A 214 9.70 -0.41 19.35
N ARG A 215 8.46 0.06 19.50
CA ARG A 215 7.84 1.08 18.64
C ARG A 215 8.54 2.43 18.75
N ALA A 216 8.81 2.89 19.97
CA ALA A 216 9.51 4.14 20.19
C ALA A 216 10.87 4.15 19.48
N ILE A 217 11.61 3.03 19.52
CA ILE A 217 12.86 2.89 18.76
C ILE A 217 12.62 3.03 17.25
N LEU A 218 11.64 2.32 16.70
CA LEU A 218 11.34 2.37 15.25
C LEU A 218 11.03 3.78 14.76
N VAL A 219 10.15 4.50 15.48
CA VAL A 219 9.75 5.87 15.11
C VAL A 219 10.95 6.81 15.16
N LEU A 220 11.77 6.71 16.20
CA LEU A 220 12.97 7.54 16.32
C LEU A 220 13.99 7.25 15.23
N MET A 221 14.19 5.97 14.87
CA MET A 221 15.08 5.58 13.78
C MET A 221 14.62 6.11 12.41
N GLN A 222 13.32 6.16 12.15
CA GLN A 222 12.77 6.71 10.90
C GLN A 222 13.00 8.22 10.76
N ARG A 223 13.17 8.95 11.88
CA ARG A 223 13.49 10.38 11.86
C ARG A 223 14.96 10.65 11.51
N LEU A 224 15.85 9.66 11.62
CA LEU A 224 17.28 9.81 11.29
C LEU A 224 17.49 9.87 9.76
N PRO A 225 18.60 10.44 9.28
CA PRO A 225 18.85 10.62 7.83
C PRO A 225 19.21 9.33 7.09
N ARG A 226 19.40 8.21 7.80
CA ARG A 226 19.84 6.93 7.24
C ARG A 226 18.77 5.86 7.43
N GLU A 227 18.54 5.07 6.39
CA GLU A 227 17.75 3.85 6.50
C GLU A 227 18.59 2.73 7.13
N PHE A 228 18.02 2.07 8.15
CA PHE A 228 18.68 0.96 8.83
C PHE A 228 17.96 -0.35 8.48
N PRO A 229 18.66 -1.38 8.00
CA PRO A 229 18.04 -2.67 7.66
C PRO A 229 17.44 -3.37 8.89
N GLU A 230 17.89 -3.03 10.09
CA GLU A 230 17.35 -3.51 11.36
C GLU A 230 15.89 -3.09 11.59
N THR A 231 15.43 -1.99 10.98
CA THR A 231 14.04 -1.54 11.11
C THR A 231 13.07 -2.60 10.57
N ALA A 232 13.35 -3.18 9.41
CA ALA A 232 12.53 -4.24 8.82
C ALA A 232 12.50 -5.50 9.72
N LYS A 233 13.65 -5.87 10.30
CA LYS A 233 13.73 -7.01 11.23
C LYS A 233 12.89 -6.77 12.48
N LEU A 234 12.95 -5.56 13.03
CA LEU A 234 12.20 -5.19 14.22
C LEU A 234 10.69 -5.12 13.95
N ARG A 235 10.26 -4.59 12.79
CA ARG A 235 8.84 -4.62 12.36
C ARG A 235 8.30 -6.05 12.23
N ARG A 236 9.08 -6.95 11.61
CA ARG A 236 8.72 -8.38 11.52
C ARG A 236 8.62 -9.04 12.91
N TYR A 237 9.54 -8.71 13.82
CA TYR A 237 9.49 -9.22 15.18
C TYR A 237 8.23 -8.74 15.92
N ILE A 238 7.91 -7.44 15.85
CA ILE A 238 6.71 -6.87 16.50
C ILE A 238 5.43 -7.51 15.97
N SER A 239 5.28 -7.60 14.64
CA SER A 239 4.11 -8.22 14.01
C SER A 239 3.95 -9.71 14.33
N THR A 240 5.07 -10.42 14.55
CA THR A 240 5.02 -11.85 14.90
C THR A 240 4.70 -12.07 16.39
N LYS A 241 5.15 -11.17 17.27
CA LYS A 241 5.12 -11.38 18.73
C LYS A 241 4.01 -10.63 19.47
N TYR A 242 3.43 -9.58 18.88
CA TYR A 242 2.42 -8.74 19.54
C TYR A 242 1.19 -8.52 18.66
N GLU A 243 0.02 -8.84 19.19
CA GLU A 243 -1.28 -8.53 18.58
C GLU A 243 -1.51 -7.02 18.58
N THR A 244 -1.89 -6.43 17.45
CA THR A 244 -2.25 -5.02 17.31
C THR A 244 -3.63 -4.70 17.87
N PRO A 245 -3.87 -3.50 18.47
CA PRO A 245 -5.23 -3.10 18.84
C PRO A 245 -6.18 -3.05 17.64
N ALA A 246 -5.64 -2.81 16.43
CA ALA A 246 -6.39 -2.96 15.20
C ALA A 246 -6.74 -4.45 14.93
N ASP A 247 -5.88 -5.40 15.32
CA ASP A 247 -6.12 -6.84 15.11
C ASP A 247 -7.39 -7.31 15.81
N GLU A 248 -7.70 -6.87 17.02
CA GLU A 248 -8.95 -7.27 17.67
C GLU A 248 -10.19 -6.81 16.87
N LYS A 249 -10.19 -5.56 16.40
CA LYS A 249 -11.30 -5.00 15.64
C LYS A 249 -11.37 -5.57 14.23
N LEU A 250 -10.22 -5.77 13.58
CA LEU A 250 -10.10 -6.41 12.27
C LEU A 250 -10.51 -7.89 12.33
N CYS A 251 -10.10 -8.63 13.36
CA CYS A 251 -10.51 -10.02 13.57
C CYS A 251 -12.00 -10.14 13.83
N LYS A 252 -12.58 -9.29 14.70
CA LYS A 252 -14.03 -9.24 14.93
C LYS A 252 -14.79 -8.95 13.63
N MET A 253 -14.31 -7.98 12.85
CA MET A 253 -14.87 -7.65 11.55
C MET A 253 -14.72 -8.81 10.54
N LEU A 254 -13.59 -9.51 10.54
CA LEU A 254 -13.36 -10.62 9.63
C LEU A 254 -14.29 -11.79 9.95
N VAL A 255 -14.53 -12.08 11.23
CA VAL A 255 -15.51 -13.07 11.66
C VAL A 255 -16.91 -12.69 11.18
N GLU A 256 -17.30 -11.42 11.35
CA GLU A 256 -18.59 -10.91 10.86
C GLU A 256 -18.73 -11.06 9.34
N VAL A 257 -17.77 -10.58 8.56
CA VAL A 257 -17.80 -10.61 7.08
C VAL A 257 -17.67 -12.05 6.56
N ARG A 258 -16.98 -12.96 7.25
CA ARG A 258 -16.98 -14.39 6.91
C ARG A 258 -18.35 -15.03 7.08
N GLY A 259 -19.18 -14.50 7.96
CA GLY A 259 -20.57 -14.90 8.13
C GLY A 259 -21.50 -14.41 7.01
N TRP A 260 -21.06 -13.45 6.18
CA TRP A 260 -21.87 -12.98 5.06
C TRP A 260 -21.82 -14.00 3.93
N CYS A 261 -22.96 -14.61 3.61
CA CYS A 261 -23.10 -15.46 2.44
C CYS A 261 -23.54 -14.65 1.22
N ARG A 262 -23.34 -15.20 0.02
CA ARG A 262 -23.78 -14.58 -1.24
C ARG A 262 -25.30 -14.39 -1.31
N ASP A 263 -26.03 -15.19 -0.55
CA ASP A 263 -27.49 -15.20 -0.50
C ASP A 263 -28.05 -14.38 0.69
N ASP A 264 -27.18 -13.87 1.56
CA ASP A 264 -27.59 -13.04 2.68
C ASP A 264 -27.74 -11.59 2.24
N THR A 265 -28.89 -10.99 2.56
CA THR A 265 -29.11 -9.54 2.38
C THR A 265 -28.52 -8.76 3.55
N TYR A 266 -27.30 -8.27 3.39
CA TYR A 266 -26.73 -7.21 4.24
C TYR A 266 -26.95 -5.83 3.61
N SER A 267 -27.08 -4.81 4.47
CA SER A 267 -27.30 -3.47 3.97
C SER A 267 -26.04 -2.91 3.31
N VAL A 268 -26.28 -2.09 2.27
CA VAL A 268 -25.21 -1.31 1.62
C VAL A 268 -24.48 -0.46 2.66
N SER A 269 -25.18 0.13 3.64
CA SER A 269 -24.57 0.95 4.67
C SER A 269 -23.58 0.19 5.56
N VAL A 270 -23.91 -1.05 5.92
CA VAL A 270 -22.99 -1.89 6.73
C VAL A 270 -21.75 -2.22 5.91
N PHE A 271 -21.90 -2.59 4.63
CA PHE A 271 -20.77 -2.84 3.74
C PHE A 271 -19.86 -1.61 3.60
N GLU A 272 -20.43 -0.45 3.32
CA GLU A 272 -19.67 0.80 3.17
C GLU A 272 -18.94 1.16 4.46
N ASN A 273 -19.57 1.00 5.63
CA ASN A 273 -18.93 1.24 6.92
C ASN A 273 -17.74 0.30 7.15
N ARG A 274 -17.83 -0.97 6.76
CA ARG A 274 -16.71 -1.93 6.87
C ARG A 274 -15.58 -1.58 5.90
N LEU A 275 -15.91 -1.26 4.65
CA LEU A 275 -14.93 -0.87 3.64
C LEU A 275 -14.24 0.46 4.03
N GLN A 276 -14.99 1.41 4.56
CA GLN A 276 -14.47 2.70 5.03
C GLN A 276 -13.53 2.52 6.22
N PHE A 277 -13.85 1.64 7.18
CA PHE A 277 -12.92 1.32 8.26
C PHE A 277 -11.61 0.73 7.74
N VAL A 278 -11.65 -0.16 6.74
CA VAL A 278 -10.44 -0.73 6.13
C VAL A 278 -9.62 0.36 5.43
N LYS A 279 -10.28 1.28 4.70
CA LYS A 279 -9.61 2.45 4.10
C LYS A 279 -8.92 3.29 5.15
N GLU A 280 -9.64 3.70 6.19
CA GLU A 280 -9.08 4.50 7.29
C GLU A 280 -7.93 3.79 8.00
N THR A 281 -7.99 2.46 8.10
CA THR A 281 -6.90 1.66 8.67
C THR A 281 -5.68 1.65 7.74
N MET A 282 -5.88 1.63 6.42
CA MET A 282 -4.80 1.68 5.43
C MET A 282 -4.20 3.08 5.24
N GLU A 283 -5.05 4.11 5.26
CA GLU A 283 -4.70 5.54 5.11
C GLU A 283 -4.18 6.16 6.41
N GLY A 284 -4.58 5.62 7.56
CA GLY A 284 -4.09 6.01 8.87
C GLY A 284 -2.59 5.85 8.91
N LEU A 285 -1.88 6.97 8.71
CA LEU A 285 -0.42 7.14 8.75
C LEU A 285 0.19 6.13 9.70
N THR A 286 0.71 5.03 9.15
CA THR A 286 1.49 3.99 9.83
C THR A 286 1.28 4.02 11.34
N TYR A 287 0.08 3.64 11.80
CA TYR A 287 -0.34 3.79 13.19
C TYR A 287 0.76 3.23 14.11
N GLU A 288 1.60 4.09 14.69
CA GLU A 288 2.67 3.68 15.60
C GLU A 288 3.58 2.55 15.03
N GLY A 289 3.95 2.64 13.74
CA GLY A 289 4.78 1.63 13.07
C GLY A 289 4.06 0.33 12.66
N TYR A 290 2.73 0.29 12.77
CA TYR A 290 1.89 -0.67 12.07
C TYR A 290 1.96 -0.37 10.56
N GLU A 291 2.19 -1.39 9.75
CA GLU A 291 2.17 -1.28 8.30
C GLU A 291 0.95 -2.07 7.77
N PRO A 292 -0.21 -1.41 7.63
CA PRO A 292 -1.46 -2.04 7.18
C PRO A 292 -1.29 -2.82 5.88
N HIS A 293 -0.40 -2.34 5.02
CA HIS A 293 -0.07 -2.91 3.72
C HIS A 293 0.45 -4.36 3.77
N TRP A 294 0.96 -4.80 4.92
CA TRP A 294 1.47 -6.16 5.14
C TRP A 294 0.55 -7.01 6.02
N ASP A 295 -0.58 -6.46 6.45
CA ASP A 295 -1.51 -7.16 7.32
C ASP A 295 -2.34 -8.18 6.52
N ARG A 296 -2.14 -9.47 6.83
CA ARG A 296 -2.87 -10.56 6.19
C ARG A 296 -4.37 -10.50 6.46
N THR A 297 -4.78 -10.01 7.62
CA THR A 297 -6.18 -9.84 8.02
C THR A 297 -6.86 -8.79 7.15
N ILE A 298 -6.18 -7.67 6.85
CA ILE A 298 -6.67 -6.65 5.92
C ILE A 298 -6.81 -7.23 4.51
N ALA A 299 -5.80 -7.96 4.03
CA ALA A 299 -5.86 -8.60 2.71
C ALA A 299 -7.04 -9.57 2.60
N GLU A 300 -7.27 -10.38 3.64
CA GLU A 300 -8.39 -11.31 3.69
C GLU A 300 -9.74 -10.59 3.77
N LEU A 301 -9.86 -9.54 4.58
CA LEU A 301 -11.05 -8.70 4.67
C LEU A 301 -11.43 -8.11 3.30
N LEU A 302 -10.45 -7.52 2.60
CA LEU A 302 -10.66 -6.95 1.26
C LEU A 302 -11.11 -8.02 0.25
N PHE A 303 -10.51 -9.21 0.30
CA PHE A 303 -10.93 -10.33 -0.54
C PHE A 303 -12.38 -10.76 -0.26
N ARG A 304 -12.75 -10.87 1.02
CA ARG A 304 -14.10 -11.26 1.44
C ARG A 304 -15.13 -10.20 1.08
N LEU A 305 -14.84 -8.92 1.31
CA LEU A 305 -15.67 -7.80 0.87
C LEU A 305 -15.87 -7.84 -0.66
N GLY A 306 -14.81 -8.17 -1.42
CA GLY A 306 -14.92 -8.36 -2.87
C GLY A 306 -15.89 -9.50 -3.26
N CYS A 307 -15.88 -10.61 -2.53
CA CYS A 307 -16.83 -11.71 -2.74
C CYS A 307 -18.27 -11.28 -2.40
N CYS A 308 -18.42 -10.47 -1.36
CA CYS A 308 -19.69 -9.91 -0.90
C CYS A 308 -20.28 -8.86 -1.85
N LEU A 309 -19.53 -8.36 -2.84
CA LEU A 309 -20.13 -7.45 -3.81
C LEU A 309 -21.25 -8.09 -4.62
N GLN A 310 -21.23 -9.42 -4.79
CA GLN A 310 -22.21 -10.14 -5.60
C GLN A 310 -23.64 -10.12 -5.05
N ALA A 311 -23.82 -9.84 -3.75
CA ALA A 311 -25.16 -9.69 -3.16
C ALA A 311 -25.84 -8.36 -3.56
N PHE A 312 -25.09 -7.40 -4.10
CA PHE A 312 -25.63 -6.13 -4.58
C PHE A 312 -25.96 -6.19 -6.08
N GLY A 313 -27.01 -5.45 -6.47
CA GLY A 313 -27.38 -5.29 -7.87
C GLY A 313 -26.25 -4.66 -8.70
N ILE A 314 -26.15 -5.10 -9.95
CA ILE A 314 -25.13 -4.60 -10.89
C ILE A 314 -25.38 -3.14 -11.22
N GLY A 315 -24.35 -2.30 -11.04
CA GLY A 315 -24.43 -0.88 -11.31
C GLY A 315 -23.17 -0.11 -10.93
N TRP A 316 -23.18 1.19 -11.23
CA TRP A 316 -22.02 2.07 -11.06
C TRP A 316 -21.46 2.09 -9.63
N SER A 317 -22.34 2.05 -8.63
CA SER A 317 -21.92 1.99 -7.22
C SER A 317 -21.23 0.68 -6.86
N GLN A 318 -21.58 -0.43 -7.51
CA GLN A 318 -20.89 -1.71 -7.33
C GLN A 318 -19.51 -1.68 -7.99
N ASP A 319 -19.41 -1.12 -9.20
CA ASP A 319 -18.12 -0.95 -9.91
C ASP A 319 -17.16 -0.08 -9.08
N GLN A 320 -17.64 1.03 -8.51
CA GLN A 320 -16.83 1.92 -7.68
C GLN A 320 -16.29 1.20 -6.43
N ARG A 321 -17.09 0.34 -5.78
CA ARG A 321 -16.63 -0.48 -4.64
C ARG A 321 -15.60 -1.51 -5.07
N TYR A 322 -15.81 -2.14 -6.23
CA TYR A 322 -14.86 -3.10 -6.78
C TYR A 322 -13.51 -2.45 -7.07
N ASP A 323 -13.51 -1.30 -7.75
CA ASP A 323 -12.30 -0.54 -8.08
C ASP A 323 -11.57 -0.06 -6.81
N THR A 324 -12.34 0.35 -5.80
CA THR A 324 -11.79 0.70 -4.48
C THR A 324 -11.05 -0.49 -3.86
N ILE A 325 -11.70 -1.65 -3.74
CA ILE A 325 -11.09 -2.86 -3.15
C ILE A 325 -9.86 -3.27 -3.95
N ARG A 326 -9.94 -3.19 -5.28
CA ARG A 326 -8.83 -3.52 -6.18
C ARG A 326 -7.64 -2.56 -6.00
N SER A 327 -7.89 -1.26 -5.83
CA SER A 327 -6.86 -0.26 -5.57
C SER A 327 -6.13 -0.56 -4.26
N LEU A 328 -6.86 -0.81 -3.18
CA LEU A 328 -6.30 -1.13 -1.87
C LEU A 328 -5.44 -2.42 -1.92
N LEU A 329 -5.94 -3.48 -2.55
CA LEU A 329 -5.16 -4.71 -2.76
C LEU A 329 -3.91 -4.48 -3.61
N TYR A 330 -3.98 -3.60 -4.60
CA TYR A 330 -2.83 -3.24 -5.43
C TYR A 330 -1.78 -2.48 -4.63
N GLU A 331 -2.18 -1.56 -3.75
CA GLU A 331 -1.28 -0.83 -2.85
C GLU A 331 -0.51 -1.80 -1.95
N MET A 332 -1.20 -2.77 -1.33
CA MET A 332 -0.57 -3.83 -0.52
C MET A 332 0.48 -4.61 -1.33
N LYS A 333 0.13 -5.05 -2.55
CA LYS A 333 1.05 -5.79 -3.43
C LYS A 333 2.22 -4.94 -3.95
N SER A 334 2.04 -3.63 -4.03
CA SER A 334 3.08 -2.70 -4.48
C SER A 334 4.10 -2.42 -3.37
N ALA A 335 3.63 -2.35 -2.11
CA ALA A 335 4.49 -2.25 -0.94
C ALA A 335 5.41 -3.48 -0.81
N GLU A 336 4.90 -4.66 -1.18
CA GLU A 336 5.66 -5.90 -1.17
C GLU A 336 6.88 -5.93 -2.11
N ARG A 337 6.84 -5.18 -3.22
CA ARG A 337 7.90 -5.20 -4.24
C ARG A 337 8.99 -4.14 -4.06
N ARG A 338 8.81 -3.17 -3.16
CA ARG A 338 9.76 -2.06 -2.95
C ARG A 338 10.83 -2.37 -1.91
N HIS A 339 10.79 -3.56 -1.31
CA HIS A 339 11.74 -4.09 -0.35
C HIS A 339 12.19 -5.49 -0.80
#